data_AF-A0A3C1C1J8-F1
#
_entry.id   AF-A0A3C1C1J8-F1
#
_cell.length_a   1.000
_cell.length_b   1.000
_cell.length_c   1.000
_cell.angle_alpha   90.00
_cell.angle_beta   90.00
_cell.angle_gamma   90.00
#
_symmetry.space_group_name_H-M   'P 1'
#
loop_
_entity.id
_entity.type
_entity.pdbx_description
1 polymer ?
#
loop_
_entity_poly.entity_id
_entity_poly.type
_entity_poly.pdbx_seq_one_letter_code
_entity_poly.pdbx_strand_id
1 'polypeptide(L)'
;MAAQVKNRSLHKAKAAKQDEFYTQYVDIQKEVEAYLEFDPDTFRGKVVYCNCDDPFESNFFKYFAANFNKLGLKKLVSTSYDGSPIAGQGTLFPEYNEGNGKRQKPKALAVIIDHVKDEDGDGATDINDVKLFLKRNKAARTALKGNNKYAGGDFRSPECIALQKEADIVVTNPPFSLFREYVAQLVEHGKKFLIIGNVQAITYKEIFPLIKADKIWMGATIHSGDREFRVPDHYPLNAAGWRVDENGVKYIRVKGVRWWTNLDHGRRHEKLSLMTKEDNMRFSKHKEIKGKAAYDRYDNYDAIEVPFTDAIPNDHEGAMGVPITFLDRYNPDQFEILGITDRDNNSGVKTKEYTEADVPNFGDLNRRGVVRVGNEYKPIYARLIIRHRRCSRHAKGTKK
;
A
#
# COMPACT_ATOMS: atom_id res chain seq x y z
N MET A 1 -18.92 -40.73 -14.59
CA MET A 1 -17.74 -40.01 -15.16
C MET A 1 -18.04 -38.52 -15.15
N ALA A 2 -17.60 -37.82 -14.11
CA ALA A 2 -17.80 -36.37 -13.95
C ALA A 2 -16.52 -35.64 -14.36
N ALA A 3 -16.66 -34.71 -15.29
CA ALA A 3 -15.58 -34.08 -16.03
C ALA A 3 -14.63 -33.26 -15.14
N GLN A 4 -13.34 -33.49 -15.37
CA GLN A 4 -12.20 -32.63 -15.01
C GLN A 4 -12.36 -31.24 -15.63
N VAL A 5 -13.11 -30.35 -14.97
CA VAL A 5 -13.14 -28.93 -15.33
C VAL A 5 -13.08 -28.10 -14.05
N LYS A 6 -11.87 -27.82 -13.57
CA LYS A 6 -11.55 -26.76 -12.59
C LYS A 6 -10.05 -26.73 -12.34
N ASN A 7 -9.31 -26.01 -13.19
CA ASN A 7 -7.98 -25.44 -12.88
C ASN A 7 -7.46 -24.54 -14.01
N ARG A 8 -7.93 -24.74 -15.26
CA ARG A 8 -7.55 -23.88 -16.40
C ARG A 8 -8.17 -22.47 -16.36
N SER A 9 -9.35 -22.27 -15.77
CA SER A 9 -10.01 -20.95 -15.71
C SER A 9 -9.35 -20.00 -14.70
N LEU A 10 -8.84 -20.50 -13.58
CA LEU A 10 -8.13 -19.70 -12.57
C LEU A 10 -6.77 -19.20 -13.07
N HIS A 11 -6.06 -19.98 -13.89
CA HIS A 11 -4.82 -19.54 -14.52
C HIS A 11 -5.05 -18.49 -15.62
N LYS A 12 -6.12 -18.60 -16.42
CA LYS A 12 -6.48 -17.56 -17.41
C LYS A 12 -6.91 -16.25 -16.75
N ALA A 13 -7.62 -16.30 -15.62
CA ALA A 13 -7.99 -15.10 -14.85
C ALA A 13 -6.78 -14.41 -14.19
N LYS A 14 -5.68 -15.14 -13.95
CA LYS A 14 -4.42 -14.59 -13.45
C LYS A 14 -3.59 -13.91 -14.54
N ALA A 15 -3.70 -14.37 -15.79
CA ALA A 15 -2.98 -13.83 -16.95
C ALA A 15 -3.61 -12.57 -17.56
N ALA A 16 -4.86 -12.26 -17.22
CA ALA A 16 -5.62 -11.14 -17.80
C ALA A 16 -5.79 -9.93 -16.84
N LYS A 17 -5.14 -9.92 -15.68
CA LYS A 17 -5.13 -8.73 -14.82
C LYS A 17 -4.18 -7.71 -15.41
N GLN A 18 -4.73 -6.77 -16.18
CA GLN A 18 -4.04 -5.51 -16.44
C GLN A 18 -4.13 -4.69 -15.15
N ASP A 19 -2.99 -4.42 -14.53
CA ASP A 19 -2.91 -3.71 -13.24
C ASP A 19 -2.92 -2.18 -13.46
N GLU A 20 -3.75 -1.70 -14.37
CA GLU A 20 -3.79 -0.29 -14.81
C GLU A 20 -4.89 0.47 -14.07
N PHE A 21 -4.51 1.06 -12.94
CA PHE A 21 -5.42 1.72 -12.01
C PHE A 21 -4.96 3.14 -11.70
N TYR A 22 -5.76 4.15 -12.03
CA TYR A 22 -5.44 5.53 -11.66
C TYR A 22 -5.95 5.88 -10.27
N THR A 23 -5.03 6.28 -9.39
CA THR A 23 -5.35 6.79 -8.06
C THR A 23 -5.98 8.18 -8.17
N GLN A 24 -7.00 8.46 -7.36
CA GLN A 24 -7.70 9.74 -7.39
C GLN A 24 -6.85 10.85 -6.76
N TYR A 25 -6.92 12.07 -7.31
CA TYR A 25 -6.18 13.22 -6.79
C TYR A 25 -6.48 13.49 -5.31
N VAL A 26 -7.76 13.42 -4.92
CA VAL A 26 -8.19 13.65 -3.53
C VAL A 26 -7.63 12.62 -2.55
N ASP A 27 -7.44 11.37 -2.97
CA ASP A 27 -6.84 10.34 -2.13
C ASP A 27 -5.35 10.63 -1.90
N ILE A 28 -4.65 11.11 -2.93
CA ILE A 28 -3.23 11.52 -2.84
C ILE A 28 -3.10 12.74 -1.94
N GLN A 29 -3.95 13.76 -2.14
CA GLN A 29 -3.92 14.99 -1.37
C GLN A 29 -4.10 14.73 0.12
N LYS A 30 -5.17 14.01 0.51
CA LYS A 30 -5.45 13.70 1.92
C LYS A 30 -4.34 12.90 2.57
N GLU A 31 -3.75 11.98 1.81
CA GLU A 31 -2.65 11.16 2.29
C GLU A 31 -1.38 11.99 2.50
N VAL A 32 -0.99 12.83 1.53
CA VAL A 32 0.20 13.70 1.64
C VAL A 32 0.05 14.73 2.76
N GLU A 33 -1.14 15.33 2.91
CA GLU A 33 -1.44 16.29 3.97
C GLU A 33 -1.18 15.70 5.37
N ALA A 34 -1.52 14.44 5.61
CA ALA A 34 -1.31 13.79 6.91
C ALA A 34 0.19 13.66 7.30
N TYR A 35 1.11 13.57 6.32
CA TYR A 35 2.55 13.60 6.60
C TYR A 35 3.04 15.03 6.87
N LEU A 36 2.51 16.02 6.13
CA LEU A 36 2.85 17.43 6.33
C LEU A 36 2.33 17.98 7.67
N GLU A 37 1.18 17.49 8.14
CA GLU A 37 0.65 17.80 9.48
C GLU A 37 1.55 17.27 10.59
N PHE A 38 2.21 16.13 10.36
CA PHE A 38 3.12 15.53 11.31
C PHE A 38 4.51 16.16 11.27
N ASP A 39 5.07 16.34 10.07
CA ASP A 39 6.33 17.01 9.81
C ASP A 39 6.19 17.90 8.56
N PRO A 40 6.15 19.25 8.71
CA PRO A 40 5.98 20.17 7.59
C PRO A 40 7.18 20.15 6.61
N ASP A 41 8.30 19.57 7.01
CA ASP A 41 9.51 19.45 6.20
C ASP A 41 9.66 18.06 5.53
N THR A 42 8.67 17.18 5.66
CA THR A 42 8.67 15.82 5.07
C THR A 42 9.18 15.81 3.63
N PHE A 43 8.73 16.76 2.81
CA PHE A 43 9.07 16.87 1.39
C PHE A 43 10.04 18.02 1.07
N ARG A 44 10.38 18.87 2.05
CA ARG A 44 11.18 20.08 1.81
C ARG A 44 12.61 19.71 1.39
N GLY A 45 13.08 20.32 0.31
CA GLY A 45 14.40 20.10 -0.26
C GLY A 45 14.60 18.69 -0.84
N LYS A 46 13.53 17.88 -0.94
CA LYS A 46 13.61 16.50 -1.43
C LYS A 46 13.47 16.40 -2.94
N VAL A 47 14.10 15.37 -3.49
CA VAL A 47 13.84 14.88 -4.83
C VAL A 47 12.73 13.83 -4.76
N VAL A 48 11.58 14.12 -5.37
CA VAL A 48 10.44 13.21 -5.44
C VAL A 48 10.40 12.53 -6.81
N TYR A 49 10.24 11.20 -6.82
CA TYR A 49 10.11 10.42 -8.04
C TYR A 49 8.75 9.72 -8.16
N CYS A 50 8.06 10.00 -9.25
CA CYS A 50 6.79 9.40 -9.64
C CYS A 50 6.99 8.49 -10.88
N ASN A 51 7.36 7.22 -10.70
CA ASN A 51 7.26 6.28 -11.82
C ASN A 51 5.79 6.03 -12.14
N CYS A 52 5.39 6.16 -13.40
CA CYS A 52 4.01 5.90 -13.83
C CYS A 52 3.96 5.47 -15.29
N ASP A 53 2.76 5.13 -15.75
CA ASP A 53 2.54 4.77 -17.15
C ASP A 53 2.60 5.99 -18.06
N ASP A 54 2.05 7.12 -17.59
CA ASP A 54 2.10 8.41 -18.26
C ASP A 54 2.11 9.56 -17.23
N PRO A 55 3.19 10.38 -17.16
CA PRO A 55 3.27 11.56 -16.31
C PRO A 55 2.10 12.52 -16.50
N PHE A 56 1.59 12.65 -17.73
CA PHE A 56 0.53 13.60 -18.06
C PHE A 56 -0.84 13.14 -17.57
N GLU A 57 -1.03 11.85 -17.33
CA GLU A 57 -2.27 11.31 -16.75
C GLU A 57 -2.18 11.12 -15.23
N SER A 58 -0.97 10.88 -14.71
CA SER A 58 -0.70 10.59 -13.31
C SER A 58 -1.14 11.71 -12.37
N ASN A 59 -2.10 11.41 -11.50
CA ASN A 59 -2.50 12.35 -10.44
C ASN A 59 -1.40 12.54 -9.39
N PHE A 60 -0.45 11.61 -9.25
CA PHE A 60 0.74 11.83 -8.42
C PHE A 60 1.58 12.96 -9.00
N PHE A 61 1.92 12.88 -10.29
CA PHE A 61 2.68 13.94 -10.93
C PHE A 61 1.95 15.29 -10.86
N LYS A 62 0.66 15.31 -11.18
CA LYS A 62 -0.15 16.55 -11.12
C LYS A 62 -0.14 17.17 -9.72
N TYR A 63 -0.33 16.37 -8.67
CA TYR A 63 -0.32 16.86 -7.30
C TYR A 63 1.04 17.47 -6.93
N PHE A 64 2.13 16.71 -7.11
CA PHE A 64 3.46 17.18 -6.72
C PHE A 64 3.96 18.34 -7.58
N ALA A 65 3.58 18.40 -8.86
CA ALA A 65 3.95 19.50 -9.73
C ALA A 65 3.18 20.79 -9.38
N ALA A 66 1.86 20.70 -9.18
CA ALA A 66 1.04 21.84 -8.78
C ALA A 66 1.41 22.39 -7.39
N ASN A 67 1.96 21.54 -6.52
CA ASN A 67 2.38 21.93 -5.18
C ASN A 67 3.91 22.04 -5.05
N PHE A 68 4.67 22.09 -6.16
CA PHE A 68 6.14 22.04 -6.14
C PHE A 68 6.75 23.08 -5.19
N ASN A 69 6.37 24.36 -5.37
CA ASN A 69 6.86 25.47 -4.55
C ASN A 69 6.34 25.41 -3.11
N LYS A 70 5.05 25.05 -2.93
CA LYS A 70 4.41 24.92 -1.62
C LYS A 70 5.08 23.84 -0.75
N LEU A 71 5.41 22.70 -1.36
CA LEU A 71 6.13 21.60 -0.72
C LEU A 71 7.62 21.88 -0.56
N GLY A 72 8.14 22.92 -1.25
CA GLY A 72 9.56 23.25 -1.25
C GLY A 72 10.42 22.15 -1.86
N LEU A 73 9.94 21.47 -2.90
CA LEU A 73 10.69 20.38 -3.55
C LEU A 73 11.98 20.91 -4.17
N LYS A 74 13.03 20.09 -4.14
CA LYS A 74 14.26 20.36 -4.89
C LYS A 74 14.11 19.98 -6.35
N LYS A 75 13.44 18.84 -6.60
CA LYS A 75 13.22 18.30 -7.94
C LYS A 75 12.05 17.32 -7.91
N LEU A 76 11.28 17.31 -8.98
CA LEU A 76 10.24 16.33 -9.26
C LEU A 76 10.60 15.61 -10.55
N VAL A 77 10.71 14.29 -10.47
CA VAL A 77 10.97 13.42 -11.60
C VAL A 77 9.73 12.56 -11.83
N SER A 78 9.30 12.40 -13.06
CA SER A 78 8.28 11.42 -13.42
C SER A 78 8.64 10.70 -14.70
N THR A 79 8.42 9.39 -14.75
CA THR A 79 8.67 8.59 -15.96
C THR A 79 7.38 8.06 -16.55
N SER A 80 7.37 7.79 -17.85
CA SER A 80 6.33 7.07 -18.58
C SER A 80 6.82 5.67 -18.96
N TYR A 81 5.91 4.73 -19.17
CA TYR A 81 6.23 3.37 -19.60
C TYR A 81 6.03 3.16 -21.11
N ASP A 82 7.02 2.56 -21.77
CA ASP A 82 6.94 2.22 -23.20
C ASP A 82 6.02 1.00 -23.38
N GLY A 83 4.87 1.21 -24.03
CA GLY A 83 3.84 0.19 -24.18
C GLY A 83 2.66 0.29 -23.21
N SER A 84 2.52 1.40 -22.46
CA SER A 84 1.28 1.69 -21.73
C SER A 84 0.09 1.69 -22.71
N PRO A 85 -1.02 0.97 -22.40
CA PRO A 85 -2.19 0.96 -23.27
C PRO A 85 -2.94 2.30 -23.32
N ILE A 86 -2.63 3.20 -22.38
CA ILE A 86 -3.34 4.45 -22.13
C ILE A 86 -2.48 5.67 -22.48
N ALA A 87 -1.17 5.51 -22.69
CA ALA A 87 -0.30 6.62 -23.11
C ALA A 87 -0.90 7.37 -24.32
N GLY A 88 -1.25 8.64 -24.10
CA GLY A 88 -1.91 9.51 -25.08
C GLY A 88 -3.44 9.57 -25.06
N GLN A 89 -4.13 9.07 -24.02
CA GLN A 89 -5.60 9.16 -23.90
C GLN A 89 -6.09 10.40 -23.12
N GLY A 90 -5.20 11.13 -22.45
CA GLY A 90 -5.49 12.36 -21.70
C GLY A 90 -5.52 13.64 -22.53
N THR A 91 -6.48 14.53 -22.21
CA THR A 91 -6.79 15.80 -22.88
C THR A 91 -5.83 16.97 -22.60
N LEU A 92 -4.80 16.77 -21.76
CA LEU A 92 -3.91 17.86 -21.35
C LEU A 92 -3.04 18.40 -22.50
N PHE A 93 -2.80 17.58 -23.54
CA PHE A 93 -2.14 18.00 -24.78
C PHE A 93 -2.82 17.32 -26.00
N PRO A 94 -3.69 18.02 -26.75
CA PRO A 94 -4.31 17.51 -27.99
C PRO A 94 -3.28 17.11 -29.07
N GLU A 95 -2.05 17.57 -28.92
CA GLU A 95 -0.89 17.37 -29.80
C GLU A 95 -0.56 15.89 -30.07
N TYR A 96 -1.01 14.96 -29.20
CA TYR A 96 -0.89 13.51 -29.40
C TYR A 96 -1.85 12.98 -30.49
N ASN A 97 -2.98 13.65 -30.68
CA ASN A 97 -3.98 13.36 -31.71
C ASN A 97 -3.85 14.26 -32.95
N GLU A 98 -2.95 15.25 -32.92
CA GLU A 98 -2.64 16.08 -34.09
C GLU A 98 -1.66 15.35 -35.03
N GLY A 99 -2.21 14.79 -36.11
CA GLY A 99 -1.48 14.18 -37.22
C GLY A 99 -2.14 12.92 -37.77
N ASN A 100 -1.72 12.50 -38.98
CA ASN A 100 -2.37 11.47 -39.80
C ASN A 100 -2.18 10.01 -39.30
N GLY A 101 -2.23 9.75 -37.99
CA GLY A 101 -2.13 8.39 -37.42
C GLY A 101 -0.77 7.68 -37.64
N LYS A 102 0.26 8.40 -38.11
CA LYS A 102 1.61 7.87 -38.41
C LYS A 102 2.68 8.27 -37.39
N ARG A 103 2.33 9.00 -36.32
CA ARG A 103 3.28 9.44 -35.31
C ARG A 103 3.67 8.24 -34.44
N GLN A 104 4.94 7.84 -34.43
CA GLN A 104 5.45 6.85 -33.47
C GLN A 104 5.11 7.34 -32.06
N LYS A 105 4.37 6.52 -31.28
CA LYS A 105 4.19 6.78 -29.84
C LYS A 105 5.56 7.09 -29.25
N PRO A 106 5.70 8.10 -28.37
CA PRO A 106 7.00 8.38 -27.80
C PRO A 106 7.48 7.12 -27.08
N LYS A 107 8.71 6.70 -27.41
CA LYS A 107 9.51 5.82 -26.54
C LYS A 107 9.43 6.41 -25.13
N ALA A 108 9.34 5.56 -24.10
CA ALA A 108 9.25 5.98 -22.70
C ALA A 108 10.06 7.24 -22.41
N LEU A 109 9.55 8.13 -21.58
CA LEU A 109 10.18 9.43 -21.31
C LEU A 109 10.24 9.72 -19.82
N ALA A 110 11.23 10.51 -19.42
CA ALA A 110 11.32 11.17 -18.13
C ALA A 110 10.99 12.65 -18.29
N VAL A 111 10.13 13.16 -17.42
CA VAL A 111 9.85 14.58 -17.21
C VAL A 111 10.54 15.00 -15.92
N ILE A 112 11.35 16.04 -15.99
CA ILE A 112 12.07 16.58 -14.84
C ILE A 112 11.67 18.03 -14.66
N ILE A 113 11.26 18.37 -13.43
CA ILE A 113 10.97 19.73 -12.99
C ILE A 113 11.91 20.01 -11.82
N ASP A 114 12.75 21.04 -11.94
CA ASP A 114 13.62 21.53 -10.88
C ASP A 114 13.26 22.94 -10.40
N HIS A 115 12.34 23.61 -11.11
CA HIS A 115 11.71 24.86 -10.70
C HIS A 115 10.34 25.00 -11.36
N VAL A 116 9.43 25.73 -10.70
CA VAL A 116 8.17 26.19 -11.29
C VAL A 116 8.10 27.70 -11.09
N LYS A 117 8.01 28.44 -12.20
CA LYS A 117 7.80 29.89 -12.22
C LYS A 117 6.35 30.18 -12.60
N ASP A 118 5.91 31.39 -12.31
CA ASP A 118 4.70 31.96 -12.88
C ASP A 118 4.96 32.19 -14.39
N GLU A 119 4.39 31.33 -15.23
CA GLU A 119 4.63 31.26 -16.67
C GLU A 119 3.57 32.02 -17.48
N ASP A 120 2.39 32.24 -16.90
CA ASP A 120 1.28 32.99 -17.52
C ASP A 120 1.13 34.42 -16.97
N GLY A 121 1.80 34.76 -15.88
CA GLY A 121 1.89 36.09 -15.28
C GLY A 121 0.70 36.43 -14.38
N ASP A 122 -0.05 35.44 -13.89
CA ASP A 122 -1.24 35.66 -13.05
C ASP A 122 -0.93 35.88 -11.56
N GLY A 123 0.34 35.73 -11.17
CA GLY A 123 0.83 35.90 -9.79
C GLY A 123 0.74 34.64 -8.93
N ALA A 124 0.29 33.50 -9.47
CA ALA A 124 0.32 32.19 -8.83
C ALA A 124 1.37 31.28 -9.50
N THR A 125 1.68 30.16 -8.84
CA THR A 125 2.44 29.07 -9.49
C THR A 125 1.62 27.79 -9.34
N ASP A 126 0.90 27.42 -10.39
CA ASP A 126 -0.09 26.35 -10.36
C ASP A 126 0.14 25.28 -11.46
N ILE A 127 -0.84 24.39 -11.65
CA ILE A 127 -0.73 23.32 -12.65
C ILE A 127 -0.73 23.84 -14.10
N ASN A 128 -1.33 25.01 -14.37
CA ASN A 128 -1.33 25.64 -15.68
C ASN A 128 0.07 26.17 -16.02
N ASP A 129 0.79 26.73 -15.06
CA ASP A 129 2.20 27.08 -15.23
C ASP A 129 3.05 25.87 -15.57
N VAL A 130 2.86 24.77 -14.83
CA VAL A 130 3.55 23.51 -15.13
C VAL A 130 3.23 23.02 -16.56
N LYS A 131 1.96 23.10 -16.99
CA LYS A 131 1.58 22.73 -18.37
C LYS A 131 2.25 23.64 -19.39
N LEU A 132 2.29 24.94 -19.12
CA LEU A 132 2.85 25.94 -20.02
C LEU A 132 4.37 25.78 -20.11
N PHE A 133 5.05 25.57 -18.99
CA PHE A 133 6.46 25.18 -18.89
C PHE A 133 6.73 23.92 -19.72
N LEU A 134 5.95 22.85 -19.55
CA LEU A 134 6.16 21.59 -20.28
C LEU A 134 5.84 21.68 -21.78
N LYS A 135 4.98 22.63 -22.22
CA LYS A 135 4.73 22.95 -23.63
C LYS A 135 5.90 23.70 -24.25
N ARG A 136 6.40 24.73 -23.55
CA ARG A 136 7.49 25.60 -24.00
C ARG A 136 8.83 24.87 -23.96
N ASN A 137 9.06 24.04 -22.95
CA ASN A 137 10.33 23.35 -22.70
C ASN A 137 10.25 21.87 -23.08
N LYS A 138 10.15 21.58 -24.38
CA LYS A 138 10.20 20.20 -24.89
C LYS A 138 11.50 19.46 -24.52
N ALA A 139 12.58 20.19 -24.23
CA ALA A 139 13.85 19.65 -23.74
C ALA A 139 13.79 19.09 -22.30
N ALA A 140 12.77 19.45 -21.51
CA ALA A 140 12.54 18.86 -20.18
C ALA A 140 12.11 17.37 -20.24
N ARG A 141 11.95 16.82 -21.45
CA ARG A 141 11.59 15.44 -21.72
C ARG A 141 12.83 14.68 -22.19
N THR A 142 13.30 13.74 -21.40
CA THR A 142 14.42 12.85 -21.77
C THR A 142 13.86 11.50 -22.20
N ALA A 143 14.23 11.02 -23.39
CA ALA A 143 13.84 9.68 -23.82
C ALA A 143 14.55 8.63 -22.95
N LEU A 144 13.78 7.68 -22.44
CA LEU A 144 14.24 6.57 -21.64
C LEU A 144 14.49 5.34 -22.50
N LYS A 145 15.64 4.72 -22.31
CA LYS A 145 16.02 3.47 -22.94
C LYS A 145 15.84 2.31 -21.98
N GLY A 146 15.30 1.23 -22.52
CA GLY A 146 15.32 -0.06 -21.88
C GLY A 146 16.67 -0.77 -22.05
N ASN A 147 16.67 -2.06 -21.76
CA ASN A 147 17.73 -3.00 -22.12
C ASN A 147 17.11 -4.24 -22.79
N ASN A 148 17.89 -5.30 -22.97
CA ASN A 148 17.43 -6.53 -23.61
C ASN A 148 16.30 -7.26 -22.84
N LYS A 149 16.07 -6.91 -21.57
CA LYS A 149 15.12 -7.58 -20.67
C LYS A 149 13.93 -6.70 -20.29
N TYR A 150 14.13 -5.41 -20.14
CA TYR A 150 13.14 -4.45 -19.66
C TYR A 150 13.02 -3.29 -20.64
N ALA A 151 11.79 -2.96 -21.02
CA ALA A 151 11.50 -1.80 -21.87
C ALA A 151 11.85 -0.48 -21.16
N GLY A 152 11.95 0.60 -21.92
CA GLY A 152 12.11 1.94 -21.33
C GLY A 152 10.93 2.26 -20.41
N GLY A 153 11.20 2.90 -19.27
CA GLY A 153 10.16 3.25 -18.31
C GLY A 153 9.76 2.14 -17.34
N ASP A 154 10.19 0.88 -17.57
CA ASP A 154 10.06 -0.17 -16.56
C ASP A 154 10.91 0.22 -15.34
N PHE A 155 10.38 0.08 -14.13
CA PHE A 155 11.12 0.42 -12.90
C PHE A 155 12.41 -0.40 -12.73
N ARG A 156 12.54 -1.52 -13.46
CA ARG A 156 13.73 -2.39 -13.50
C ARG A 156 14.72 -2.01 -14.60
N SER A 157 14.36 -1.08 -15.48
CA SER A 157 15.26 -0.59 -16.52
C SER A 157 16.40 0.24 -15.90
N PRO A 158 17.63 0.21 -16.46
CA PRO A 158 18.78 0.87 -15.87
C PRO A 158 18.60 2.38 -15.67
N GLU A 159 17.93 3.06 -16.61
CA GLU A 159 17.70 4.50 -16.53
C GLU A 159 16.64 4.86 -15.47
N CYS A 160 15.57 4.07 -15.32
CA CYS A 160 14.62 4.25 -14.21
C CYS A 160 15.26 3.97 -12.85
N ILE A 161 16.13 2.97 -12.75
CA ILE A 161 16.90 2.70 -11.52
C ILE A 161 17.82 3.88 -11.19
N ALA A 162 18.48 4.48 -12.18
CA ALA A 162 19.32 5.65 -11.98
C ALA A 162 18.52 6.85 -11.43
N LEU A 163 17.36 7.13 -12.00
CA LEU A 163 16.44 8.17 -11.52
C LEU A 163 15.92 7.87 -10.11
N GLN A 164 15.56 6.61 -9.83
CA GLN A 164 15.13 6.20 -8.49
C GLN A 164 16.27 6.37 -7.47
N LYS A 165 17.50 6.04 -7.83
CA LYS A 165 18.68 6.22 -6.96
C LYS A 165 18.97 7.68 -6.65
N GLU A 166 18.68 8.61 -7.56
CA GLU A 166 18.75 10.05 -7.31
C GLU A 166 17.65 10.54 -6.35
N ALA A 167 16.47 9.92 -6.38
CA ALA A 167 15.32 10.35 -5.61
C ALA A 167 15.48 10.09 -4.10
N ASP A 168 14.96 10.98 -3.26
CA ASP A 168 14.84 10.78 -1.82
C ASP A 168 13.57 9.98 -1.49
N ILE A 169 12.47 10.34 -2.15
CA ILE A 169 11.13 9.79 -1.91
C ILE A 169 10.52 9.31 -3.23
N VAL A 170 9.98 8.09 -3.23
CA VAL A 170 9.25 7.52 -4.36
C VAL A 170 7.75 7.50 -4.05
N VAL A 171 6.93 8.09 -4.94
CA VAL A 171 5.48 8.20 -4.75
C VAL A 171 4.73 7.70 -5.98
N THR A 172 3.97 6.60 -5.85
CA THR A 172 3.32 5.98 -7.03
C THR A 172 2.23 4.96 -6.68
N ASN A 173 1.49 4.51 -7.69
CA ASN A 173 0.71 3.28 -7.68
C ASN A 173 1.44 2.21 -8.53
N PRO A 174 2.27 1.34 -7.92
CA PRO A 174 2.97 0.29 -8.66
C PRO A 174 2.01 -0.81 -9.12
N PRO A 175 2.36 -1.59 -10.17
CA PRO A 175 1.59 -2.77 -10.55
C PRO A 175 1.49 -3.76 -9.38
N PHE A 176 0.27 -4.15 -9.01
CA PHE A 176 0.06 -5.00 -7.82
C PHE A 176 0.71 -6.38 -7.98
N SER A 177 0.78 -6.92 -9.20
CA SER A 177 1.50 -8.15 -9.50
C SER A 177 3.01 -8.09 -9.23
N LEU A 178 3.60 -6.89 -9.32
CA LEU A 178 5.04 -6.65 -9.13
C LEU A 178 5.36 -6.00 -7.78
N PHE A 179 4.37 -5.81 -6.90
CA PHE A 179 4.50 -5.11 -5.62
C PHE A 179 5.67 -5.61 -4.75
N ARG A 180 5.86 -6.93 -4.67
CA ARG A 180 6.98 -7.54 -3.89
C ARG A 180 8.35 -7.16 -4.43
N GLU A 181 8.53 -7.28 -5.75
CA GLU A 181 9.79 -6.95 -6.43
C GLU A 181 10.06 -5.44 -6.33
N TYR A 182 9.00 -4.64 -6.47
CA TYR A 182 9.08 -3.19 -6.38
C TYR A 182 9.48 -2.71 -4.98
N VAL A 183 8.82 -3.20 -3.92
CA VAL A 183 9.18 -2.87 -2.52
C VAL A 183 10.60 -3.35 -2.20
N ALA A 184 11.00 -4.54 -2.64
CA ALA A 184 12.36 -5.04 -2.42
C ALA A 184 13.42 -4.09 -3.00
N GLN A 185 13.20 -3.59 -4.22
CA GLN A 185 14.09 -2.61 -4.86
C GLN A 185 14.15 -1.29 -4.09
N LEU A 186 13.00 -0.75 -3.66
CA LEU A 186 12.95 0.49 -2.88
C LEU A 186 13.73 0.36 -1.56
N VAL A 187 13.58 -0.77 -0.87
CA VAL A 187 14.29 -1.05 0.38
C VAL A 187 15.79 -1.24 0.13
N GLU A 188 16.17 -1.98 -0.92
CA GLU A 188 17.57 -2.17 -1.33
C GLU A 188 18.27 -0.83 -1.61
N HIS A 189 17.56 0.12 -2.22
CA HIS A 189 18.10 1.45 -2.52
C HIS A 189 17.87 2.48 -1.39
N GLY A 190 17.39 2.05 -0.23
CA GLY A 190 17.23 2.90 0.96
C GLY A 190 16.24 4.04 0.77
N LYS A 191 15.22 3.86 -0.09
CA LYS A 191 14.29 4.92 -0.45
C LYS A 191 13.24 5.12 0.62
N LYS A 192 12.87 6.39 0.83
CA LYS A 192 11.58 6.70 1.42
C LYS A 192 10.51 6.53 0.35
N PHE A 193 9.31 6.13 0.72
CA PHE A 193 8.25 5.93 -0.25
C PHE A 193 6.84 6.07 0.32
N LEU A 194 5.91 6.41 -0.57
CA LEU A 194 4.48 6.39 -0.36
C LEU A 194 3.82 5.75 -1.57
N ILE A 195 3.37 4.50 -1.43
CA ILE A 195 2.88 3.71 -2.56
C ILE A 195 1.53 3.06 -2.29
N ILE A 196 0.77 2.80 -3.35
CA ILE A 196 -0.48 2.04 -3.24
C ILE A 196 -0.19 0.54 -3.34
N GLY A 197 -0.91 -0.26 -2.56
CA GLY A 197 -0.85 -1.70 -2.63
C GLY A 197 -2.11 -2.36 -2.11
N ASN A 198 -2.14 -3.69 -2.19
CA ASN A 198 -3.24 -4.48 -1.64
C ASN A 198 -2.90 -4.97 -0.22
N VAL A 199 -3.87 -4.90 0.70
CA VAL A 199 -3.78 -5.35 2.10
C VAL A 199 -3.33 -6.81 2.24
N GLN A 200 -3.60 -7.64 1.25
CA GLN A 200 -3.14 -9.04 1.24
C GLN A 200 -1.61 -9.16 1.20
N ALA A 201 -0.89 -8.10 0.81
CA ALA A 201 0.57 -8.09 0.83
C ALA A 201 1.16 -8.15 2.25
N ILE A 202 0.37 -7.89 3.30
CA ILE A 202 0.81 -7.98 4.70
C ILE A 202 1.42 -9.36 5.00
N THR A 203 0.85 -10.42 4.45
CA THR A 203 1.26 -11.79 4.78
C THR A 203 2.33 -12.34 3.83
N TYR A 204 2.81 -11.53 2.88
CA TYR A 204 3.84 -11.96 1.95
C TYR A 204 5.17 -12.14 2.68
N LYS A 205 5.90 -13.21 2.34
CA LYS A 205 7.16 -13.61 2.97
C LYS A 205 8.22 -12.51 2.93
N GLU A 206 8.21 -11.70 1.89
CA GLU A 206 9.16 -10.60 1.69
C GLU A 206 8.72 -9.30 2.39
N ILE A 207 7.43 -9.14 2.68
CA ILE A 207 6.84 -7.89 3.21
C ILE A 207 6.67 -7.96 4.73
N PHE A 208 6.13 -9.06 5.27
CA PHE A 208 5.87 -9.18 6.71
C PHE A 208 7.12 -8.95 7.57
N PRO A 209 8.33 -9.45 7.22
CA PRO A 209 9.53 -9.17 7.99
C PRO A 209 9.87 -7.68 8.08
N LEU A 210 9.55 -6.90 7.03
CA LEU A 210 9.77 -5.46 7.01
C LEU A 210 8.78 -4.74 7.93
N ILE A 211 7.52 -5.18 7.97
CA ILE A 211 6.52 -4.66 8.92
C ILE A 211 6.93 -4.99 10.36
N LYS A 212 7.29 -6.25 10.64
CA LYS A 212 7.72 -6.69 11.97
C LYS A 212 8.96 -5.94 12.46
N ALA A 213 9.90 -5.66 11.55
CA ALA A 213 11.12 -4.89 11.83
C ALA A 213 10.91 -3.37 11.83
N ASP A 214 9.65 -2.91 11.76
CA ASP A 214 9.28 -1.49 11.79
C ASP A 214 9.89 -0.65 10.65
N LYS A 215 10.09 -1.28 9.48
CA LYS A 215 10.68 -0.63 8.29
C LYS A 215 9.66 -0.15 7.28
N ILE A 216 8.44 -0.69 7.33
CA ILE A 216 7.30 -0.35 6.46
C ILE A 216 6.01 -0.43 7.28
N TRP A 217 5.08 0.49 7.08
CA TRP A 217 3.76 0.53 7.73
C TRP A 217 2.66 0.97 6.77
N MET A 218 1.42 0.93 7.26
CA MET A 218 0.24 1.43 6.53
C MET A 218 0.24 2.96 6.56
N GLY A 219 -0.21 3.59 5.48
CA GLY A 219 -0.37 5.04 5.41
C GLY A 219 -1.49 5.58 6.28
N ALA A 220 -1.64 6.90 6.29
CA ALA A 220 -2.50 7.62 7.21
C ALA A 220 -3.99 7.53 6.85
N THR A 221 -4.31 7.25 5.58
CA THR A 221 -5.67 7.21 5.02
C THR A 221 -5.98 5.87 4.34
N ILE A 222 -7.22 5.73 3.83
CA ILE A 222 -7.75 4.50 3.20
C ILE A 222 -7.70 3.29 4.16
N HIS A 223 -8.68 3.18 5.07
CA HIS A 223 -8.72 2.09 6.08
C HIS A 223 -9.89 1.11 5.89
N SER A 224 -10.71 1.33 4.87
CA SER A 224 -11.90 0.50 4.62
C SER A 224 -12.47 0.79 3.24
N GLY A 225 -13.36 -0.10 2.81
CA GLY A 225 -14.11 0.05 1.57
C GLY A 225 -13.33 -0.32 0.32
N ASP A 226 -14.06 -0.38 -0.78
CA ASP A 226 -13.48 -0.57 -2.09
C ASP A 226 -12.98 0.80 -2.59
N ARG A 227 -11.92 0.79 -3.41
CA ARG A 227 -11.42 2.01 -4.05
C ARG A 227 -11.70 1.97 -5.53
N GLU A 228 -12.14 3.11 -6.02
CA GLU A 228 -12.52 3.26 -7.41
C GLU A 228 -11.34 3.78 -8.21
N PHE A 229 -10.97 3.04 -9.24
CA PHE A 229 -9.87 3.36 -10.14
C PHE A 229 -10.40 3.47 -11.55
N ARG A 230 -9.95 4.51 -12.27
CA ARG A 230 -10.13 4.58 -13.72
C ARG A 230 -9.32 3.47 -14.38
N VAL A 231 -9.90 2.87 -15.42
CA VAL A 231 -9.30 1.82 -16.25
C VAL A 231 -9.36 2.22 -17.74
N PRO A 232 -8.52 1.64 -18.62
CA PRO A 232 -8.60 1.88 -20.06
C PRO A 232 -9.97 1.55 -20.67
N ASP A 233 -10.26 2.16 -21.81
CA ASP A 233 -11.50 1.88 -22.56
C ASP A 233 -11.63 0.42 -23.01
N HIS A 234 -10.51 -0.26 -23.31
CA HIS A 234 -10.51 -1.67 -23.69
C HIS A 234 -10.56 -2.63 -22.49
N TYR A 235 -10.52 -2.12 -21.25
CA TYR A 235 -10.47 -2.97 -20.07
C TYR A 235 -11.78 -3.76 -19.92
N PRO A 236 -11.74 -5.09 -19.76
CA PRO A 236 -12.94 -5.89 -19.62
C PRO A 236 -13.60 -5.62 -18.25
N LEU A 237 -14.84 -5.13 -18.26
CA LEU A 237 -15.63 -4.84 -17.06
C LEU A 237 -16.21 -6.10 -16.40
N ASN A 238 -15.36 -7.11 -16.18
CA ASN A 238 -15.72 -8.38 -15.55
C ASN A 238 -15.53 -8.35 -14.02
N ALA A 239 -15.08 -7.22 -13.46
CA ALA A 239 -14.84 -7.06 -12.03
C ALA A 239 -16.14 -6.81 -11.25
N ALA A 240 -16.20 -7.25 -9.99
CA ALA A 240 -17.32 -6.96 -9.10
C ALA A 240 -17.30 -5.47 -8.73
N GLY A 241 -18.25 -4.70 -9.28
CA GLY A 241 -18.36 -3.25 -9.06
C GLY A 241 -17.60 -2.47 -10.13
N TRP A 242 -18.35 -1.91 -11.08
CA TRP A 242 -17.86 -0.97 -12.09
C TRP A 242 -18.87 0.15 -12.28
N ARG A 243 -18.42 1.28 -12.81
CA ARG A 243 -19.29 2.34 -13.32
C ARG A 243 -18.68 2.96 -14.57
N VAL A 244 -19.52 3.62 -15.35
CA VAL A 244 -19.11 4.51 -16.44
C VAL A 244 -19.65 5.88 -16.09
N ASP A 245 -18.82 6.91 -16.18
CA ASP A 245 -19.28 8.29 -15.94
C ASP A 245 -19.97 8.89 -17.18
N GLU A 246 -20.48 10.10 -17.03
CA GLU A 246 -21.21 10.83 -18.09
C GLU A 246 -20.35 11.08 -19.34
N ASN A 247 -19.02 11.05 -19.21
CA ASN A 247 -18.06 11.23 -20.30
C ASN A 247 -17.61 9.90 -20.91
N GLY A 248 -18.20 8.77 -20.51
CA GLY A 248 -17.84 7.44 -21.02
C GLY A 248 -16.60 6.82 -20.35
N VAL A 249 -16.02 7.45 -19.32
CA VAL A 249 -14.83 6.94 -18.65
C VAL A 249 -15.19 5.78 -17.74
N LYS A 250 -14.44 4.68 -17.85
CA LYS A 250 -14.68 3.44 -17.12
C LYS A 250 -13.93 3.41 -15.80
N TYR A 251 -14.61 2.94 -14.76
CA TYR A 251 -14.05 2.75 -13.43
C TYR A 251 -14.36 1.35 -12.89
N ILE A 252 -13.41 0.78 -12.14
CA ILE A 252 -13.63 -0.46 -11.37
C ILE A 252 -13.39 -0.23 -9.88
N ARG A 253 -13.96 -1.10 -9.06
CA ARG A 253 -13.75 -1.12 -7.61
C ARG A 253 -12.79 -2.24 -7.21
N VAL A 254 -11.70 -1.86 -6.55
CA VAL A 254 -10.69 -2.80 -6.03
C VAL A 254 -10.77 -2.82 -4.50
N LYS A 255 -10.95 -4.03 -3.94
CA LYS A 255 -11.04 -4.24 -2.50
C LYS A 255 -9.68 -4.27 -1.83
N GLY A 256 -9.62 -3.76 -0.61
CA GLY A 256 -8.44 -3.90 0.25
C GLY A 256 -7.24 -3.08 -0.23
N VAL A 257 -7.46 -1.99 -0.95
CA VAL A 257 -6.40 -1.04 -1.28
C VAL A 257 -5.95 -0.31 -0.01
N ARG A 258 -4.64 -0.10 0.12
CA ARG A 258 -3.99 0.64 1.21
C ARG A 258 -2.82 1.46 0.69
N TRP A 259 -2.52 2.54 1.40
CA TRP A 259 -1.22 3.19 1.32
C TRP A 259 -0.19 2.38 2.11
N TRP A 260 1.01 2.27 1.56
CA TRP A 260 2.18 1.62 2.14
C TRP A 260 3.31 2.61 2.13
N THR A 261 3.95 2.78 3.28
CA THR A 261 4.91 3.86 3.47
C THR A 261 5.99 3.50 4.48
N ASN A 262 7.05 4.28 4.46
CA ASN A 262 8.03 4.38 5.54
C ASN A 262 8.32 5.86 5.92
N LEU A 263 7.40 6.75 5.54
CA LEU A 263 7.27 8.13 6.03
C LEU A 263 6.39 8.13 7.27
N ASP A 264 6.79 8.90 8.28
CA ASP A 264 6.11 8.90 9.57
C ASP A 264 4.91 9.85 9.58
N HIS A 265 3.86 9.52 10.36
CA HIS A 265 2.62 10.30 10.37
C HIS A 265 1.91 10.23 11.72
N GLY A 266 1.15 11.28 12.07
CA GLY A 266 0.59 11.43 13.42
C GLY A 266 -0.29 10.26 13.87
N ARG A 267 -1.13 9.72 12.97
CA ARG A 267 -2.00 8.57 13.27
C ARG A 267 -1.24 7.31 13.71
N ARG A 268 0.02 7.15 13.27
CA ARG A 268 0.87 6.04 13.69
C ARG A 268 1.15 6.07 15.19
N HIS A 269 1.09 7.23 15.80
CA HIS A 269 1.34 7.42 17.23
C HIS A 269 0.05 7.59 18.04
N GLU A 270 -1.12 7.44 17.42
CA GLU A 270 -2.41 7.53 18.09
C GLU A 270 -2.61 6.29 19.00
N LYS A 271 -2.77 6.51 20.30
CA LYS A 271 -3.01 5.42 21.25
C LYS A 271 -4.44 4.92 21.12
N LEU A 272 -4.61 3.61 21.00
CA LEU A 272 -5.91 2.99 21.08
C LEU A 272 -6.46 3.05 22.50
N SER A 273 -7.67 3.59 22.64
CA SER A 273 -8.46 3.49 23.86
C SER A 273 -9.04 2.10 23.97
N LEU A 274 -8.57 1.34 24.96
CA LEU A 274 -8.89 -0.07 25.14
C LEU A 274 -9.55 -0.33 26.49
N MET A 275 -10.51 -1.25 26.50
CA MET A 275 -11.20 -1.74 27.69
C MET A 275 -10.38 -2.81 28.42
N THR A 276 -10.73 -3.09 29.68
CA THR A 276 -10.24 -4.29 30.38
C THR A 276 -10.85 -5.57 29.75
N LYS A 277 -10.31 -6.75 30.08
CA LYS A 277 -10.93 -8.02 29.68
C LYS A 277 -12.38 -8.11 30.14
N GLU A 278 -12.64 -7.77 31.40
CA GLU A 278 -13.99 -7.83 32.00
C GLU A 278 -14.96 -6.89 31.27
N ASP A 279 -14.54 -5.65 31.03
CA ASP A 279 -15.35 -4.66 30.32
C ASP A 279 -15.61 -5.07 28.87
N ASN A 280 -14.63 -5.68 28.19
CA ASN A 280 -14.85 -6.24 26.86
C ASN A 280 -15.96 -7.31 26.89
N MET A 281 -15.94 -8.23 27.85
CA MET A 281 -17.00 -9.24 27.98
C MET A 281 -18.36 -8.61 28.29
N ARG A 282 -18.41 -7.51 29.06
CA ARG A 282 -19.66 -6.89 29.47
C ARG A 282 -20.25 -5.94 28.42
N PHE A 283 -19.41 -5.16 27.76
CA PHE A 283 -19.80 -3.98 26.99
C PHE A 283 -19.42 -4.02 25.51
N SER A 284 -18.66 -5.02 25.05
CA SER A 284 -18.34 -5.12 23.62
C SER A 284 -19.60 -5.11 22.76
N LYS A 285 -19.52 -4.42 21.62
CA LYS A 285 -20.60 -4.42 20.60
C LYS A 285 -20.61 -5.71 19.76
N HIS A 286 -19.56 -6.51 19.86
CA HIS A 286 -19.40 -7.73 19.07
C HIS A 286 -19.92 -8.93 19.85
N LYS A 287 -20.83 -9.70 19.24
CA LYS A 287 -21.51 -10.83 19.88
C LYS A 287 -20.56 -11.99 20.19
N GLU A 288 -19.45 -12.07 19.46
CA GLU A 288 -18.40 -13.07 19.60
C GLU A 288 -17.52 -12.82 20.84
N ILE A 289 -17.60 -11.62 21.43
CA ILE A 289 -16.90 -11.25 22.67
C ILE A 289 -17.90 -11.03 23.82
N LYS A 290 -18.97 -10.29 23.57
CA LYS A 290 -19.94 -9.93 24.60
C LYS A 290 -20.58 -11.17 25.23
N GLY A 291 -20.51 -11.27 26.55
CA GLY A 291 -21.08 -12.36 27.35
C GLY A 291 -20.20 -13.61 27.46
N LYS A 292 -19.01 -13.63 26.83
CA LYS A 292 -18.07 -14.74 27.05
C LYS A 292 -17.46 -14.68 28.45
N ALA A 293 -17.14 -15.85 28.99
CA ALA A 293 -16.41 -15.95 30.26
C ALA A 293 -14.93 -15.55 30.12
N ALA A 294 -14.33 -15.82 28.96
CA ALA A 294 -12.95 -15.48 28.62
C ALA A 294 -12.77 -15.42 27.10
N TYR A 295 -11.67 -14.82 26.64
CA TYR A 295 -11.22 -14.93 25.25
C TYR A 295 -10.85 -16.37 24.93
N ASP A 296 -11.08 -16.78 23.68
CA ASP A 296 -10.61 -18.08 23.21
C ASP A 296 -9.08 -18.10 23.22
N ARG A 297 -8.47 -19.27 23.43
CA ARG A 297 -7.02 -19.47 23.34
C ARG A 297 -6.68 -20.30 22.13
N TYR A 298 -5.52 -20.02 21.55
CA TYR A 298 -4.98 -20.90 20.51
C TYR A 298 -4.48 -22.20 21.13
N ASP A 299 -4.63 -23.30 20.38
CA ASP A 299 -4.06 -24.60 20.70
C ASP A 299 -2.60 -24.69 20.21
N ASN A 300 -2.23 -23.92 19.17
CA ASN A 300 -0.89 -23.97 18.56
C ASN A 300 -0.04 -22.69 18.69
N TYR A 301 -0.51 -21.73 19.49
CA TYR A 301 0.24 -20.54 19.91
C TYR A 301 -0.05 -20.26 21.38
N ASP A 302 0.91 -19.75 22.15
CA ASP A 302 0.63 -19.22 23.49
C ASP A 302 0.10 -17.79 23.40
N ALA A 303 -1.15 -17.68 22.93
CA ALA A 303 -1.83 -16.40 22.76
C ALA A 303 -3.35 -16.55 22.94
N ILE A 304 -4.03 -15.44 23.24
CA ILE A 304 -5.49 -15.34 23.14
C ILE A 304 -5.90 -14.92 21.72
N GLU A 305 -7.06 -15.36 21.25
CA GLU A 305 -7.67 -14.88 20.00
C GLU A 305 -8.52 -13.65 20.28
N VAL A 306 -8.17 -12.54 19.64
CA VAL A 306 -8.87 -11.25 19.73
C VAL A 306 -9.40 -10.91 18.33
N PRO A 307 -10.65 -11.27 18.00
CA PRO A 307 -11.17 -11.17 16.64
C PRO A 307 -11.40 -9.73 16.14
N PHE A 308 -11.37 -8.73 17.02
CA PHE A 308 -11.62 -7.33 16.68
C PHE A 308 -10.63 -6.38 17.37
N THR A 309 -10.13 -5.38 16.63
CA THR A 309 -9.16 -4.39 17.13
C THR A 309 -9.66 -3.62 18.35
N ASP A 310 -10.94 -3.27 18.39
CA ASP A 310 -11.55 -2.56 19.52
C ASP A 310 -11.90 -3.48 20.71
N ALA A 311 -11.65 -4.78 20.59
CA ALA A 311 -11.77 -5.75 21.67
C ALA A 311 -10.41 -6.17 22.25
N ILE A 312 -9.31 -5.49 21.90
CA ILE A 312 -8.00 -5.73 22.51
C ILE A 312 -8.07 -5.31 23.99
N PRO A 313 -7.77 -6.21 24.94
CA PRO A 313 -7.76 -5.86 26.36
C PRO A 313 -6.52 -5.06 26.75
N ASN A 314 -6.67 -4.05 27.61
CA ASN A 314 -5.56 -3.22 28.12
C ASN A 314 -4.78 -3.88 29.27
N ASP A 315 -5.34 -4.92 29.88
CA ASP A 315 -4.88 -5.62 31.09
C ASP A 315 -4.38 -7.05 30.78
N HIS A 316 -4.00 -7.32 29.53
CA HIS A 316 -3.40 -8.58 29.12
C HIS A 316 -1.93 -8.43 28.74
N GLU A 317 -1.03 -8.94 29.58
CA GLU A 317 0.42 -8.92 29.34
C GLU A 317 0.91 -9.95 28.30
N GLY A 318 0.10 -10.96 28.00
CA GLY A 318 0.45 -12.06 27.10
C GLY A 318 0.34 -11.69 25.61
N ALA A 319 0.70 -12.64 24.75
CA ALA A 319 0.54 -12.48 23.32
C ALA A 319 -0.94 -12.57 22.90
N MET A 320 -1.30 -11.79 21.88
CA MET A 320 -2.67 -11.68 21.37
C MET A 320 -2.66 -11.83 19.86
N GLY A 321 -3.50 -12.70 19.34
CA GLY A 321 -3.80 -12.78 17.91
C GLY A 321 -4.87 -11.76 17.54
N VAL A 322 -4.53 -10.79 16.70
CA VAL A 322 -5.45 -9.73 16.21
C VAL A 322 -5.57 -9.78 14.68
N PRO A 323 -6.65 -9.25 14.07
CA PRO A 323 -6.79 -9.23 12.61
C PRO A 323 -5.59 -8.56 11.92
N ILE A 324 -5.20 -9.01 10.73
CA ILE A 324 -4.10 -8.36 9.99
C ILE A 324 -4.37 -6.88 9.68
N THR A 325 -5.64 -6.50 9.54
CA THR A 325 -6.09 -5.12 9.35
C THR A 325 -5.89 -4.25 10.59
N PHE A 326 -5.49 -4.82 11.73
CA PHE A 326 -5.01 -4.05 12.89
C PHE A 326 -3.90 -3.05 12.52
N LEU A 327 -3.10 -3.34 11.49
CA LEU A 327 -2.05 -2.42 11.02
C LEU A 327 -2.57 -1.04 10.60
N ASP A 328 -3.84 -0.90 10.21
CA ASP A 328 -4.50 0.40 9.94
C ASP A 328 -4.57 1.30 11.20
N ARG A 329 -4.32 0.74 12.37
CA ARG A 329 -4.33 1.38 13.69
C ARG A 329 -3.13 0.99 14.55
N TYR A 330 -2.09 0.40 13.95
CA TYR A 330 -0.93 -0.06 14.70
C TYR A 330 -0.12 1.13 15.17
N ASN A 331 0.06 1.19 16.48
CA ASN A 331 0.93 2.16 17.13
C ASN A 331 2.17 1.44 17.70
N PRO A 332 3.38 1.72 17.17
CA PRO A 332 4.61 1.06 17.60
C PRO A 332 5.00 1.41 19.05
N ASP A 333 4.48 2.51 19.61
CA ASP A 333 4.71 2.89 21.01
C ASP A 333 3.81 2.11 21.98
N GLN A 334 2.65 1.64 21.50
CA GLN A 334 1.68 0.89 22.28
C GLN A 334 1.86 -0.63 22.16
N PHE A 335 2.22 -1.13 20.98
CA PHE A 335 2.29 -2.56 20.71
C PHE A 335 3.61 -2.99 20.08
N GLU A 336 3.97 -4.24 20.33
CA GLU A 336 5.07 -4.94 19.68
C GLU A 336 4.49 -6.07 18.82
N ILE A 337 4.94 -6.19 17.56
CA ILE A 337 4.58 -7.30 16.68
C ILE A 337 5.56 -8.46 16.89
N LEU A 338 5.05 -9.58 17.39
CA LEU A 338 5.83 -10.79 17.66
C LEU A 338 5.89 -11.71 16.42
N GLY A 339 4.79 -11.79 15.65
CA GLY A 339 4.70 -12.67 14.49
C GLY A 339 3.34 -12.63 13.80
N ILE A 340 3.05 -13.61 12.96
CA ILE A 340 1.79 -13.79 12.23
C ILE A 340 1.39 -15.26 12.13
N THR A 341 0.11 -15.60 12.19
CA THR A 341 -0.36 -16.98 12.00
C THR A 341 -0.57 -17.30 10.51
N ASP A 342 0.52 -17.44 9.76
CA ASP A 342 0.50 -17.80 8.32
C ASP A 342 1.58 -18.84 7.93
N ARG A 343 1.36 -19.49 6.77
CA ARG A 343 2.10 -20.61 6.16
C ARG A 343 3.62 -20.56 6.31
N ASP A 344 4.23 -19.41 6.04
CA ASP A 344 5.69 -19.28 5.91
C ASP A 344 6.31 -18.49 7.06
N ASN A 345 5.60 -18.37 8.19
CA ASN A 345 6.09 -17.53 9.28
C ASN A 345 7.12 -18.23 10.19
N ASN A 346 8.39 -17.91 9.97
CA ASN A 346 9.53 -18.32 10.80
C ASN A 346 9.73 -17.46 12.06
N SER A 347 8.72 -16.71 12.53
CA SER A 347 8.88 -15.84 13.71
C SER A 347 9.17 -16.58 15.04
N GLY A 348 9.09 -17.92 15.06
CA GLY A 348 9.37 -18.73 16.25
C GLY A 348 8.29 -18.69 17.33
N VAL A 349 7.13 -18.08 17.06
CA VAL A 349 6.03 -17.93 18.06
C VAL A 349 5.04 -19.10 18.09
N LYS A 350 5.13 -20.02 17.13
CA LYS A 350 4.28 -21.22 17.09
C LYS A 350 4.76 -22.21 18.15
N THR A 351 3.85 -22.70 18.98
CA THR A 351 4.18 -23.57 20.12
C THR A 351 3.87 -25.05 19.88
N LYS A 352 3.08 -25.36 18.85
CA LYS A 352 2.71 -26.74 18.49
C LYS A 352 2.56 -26.89 16.98
N GLU A 353 3.04 -28.01 16.46
CA GLU A 353 2.73 -28.45 15.09
C GLU A 353 1.93 -29.75 15.16
N TYR A 354 0.85 -29.80 14.39
CA TYR A 354 0.02 -30.99 14.25
C TYR A 354 0.68 -31.98 13.30
N THR A 355 0.48 -33.26 13.58
CA THR A 355 0.93 -34.40 12.77
C THR A 355 -0.27 -35.22 12.35
N GLU A 356 -0.05 -36.23 11.51
CA GLU A 356 -1.10 -37.19 11.11
C GLU A 356 -1.71 -37.93 12.32
N ALA A 357 -0.95 -38.08 13.41
CA ALA A 357 -1.44 -38.67 14.65
C ALA A 357 -2.44 -37.77 15.40
N ASP A 358 -2.39 -36.45 15.16
CA ASP A 358 -3.33 -35.50 15.78
C ASP A 358 -4.64 -35.42 15.00
N VAL A 359 -4.55 -35.20 13.68
CA VAL A 359 -5.69 -35.13 12.76
C VAL A 359 -5.28 -35.47 11.31
N PRO A 360 -6.16 -36.08 10.48
CA PRO A 360 -5.84 -36.42 9.09
C PRO A 360 -5.45 -35.23 8.19
N ASN A 361 -6.05 -34.05 8.40
CA ASN A 361 -5.79 -32.84 7.60
C ASN A 361 -4.91 -31.81 8.33
N PHE A 362 -3.91 -32.29 9.09
CA PHE A 362 -3.04 -31.45 9.93
C PHE A 362 -2.33 -30.33 9.17
N GLY A 363 -2.07 -30.52 7.87
CA GLY A 363 -1.46 -29.51 7.02
C GLY A 363 -2.23 -28.20 6.98
N ASP A 364 -3.57 -28.21 7.04
CA ASP A 364 -4.37 -26.98 7.07
C ASP A 364 -4.36 -26.29 8.43
N LEU A 365 -4.29 -27.06 9.51
CA LEU A 365 -4.15 -26.54 10.86
C LEU A 365 -2.78 -25.87 11.08
N ASN A 366 -1.71 -26.44 10.53
CA ASN A 366 -0.36 -25.89 10.65
C ASN A 366 -0.13 -24.58 9.87
N ARG A 367 -1.07 -24.20 8.99
CA ARG A 367 -1.00 -22.99 8.16
C ARG A 367 -1.54 -21.75 8.86
N ARG A 368 -2.21 -21.91 10.00
CA ARG A 368 -2.98 -20.85 10.68
C ARG A 368 -2.93 -21.01 12.21
N GLY A 369 -3.50 -20.05 12.91
CA GLY A 369 -3.85 -20.22 14.32
C GLY A 369 -5.04 -21.16 14.43
N VAL A 370 -5.03 -22.03 15.44
CA VAL A 370 -6.09 -23.01 15.68
C VAL A 370 -6.70 -22.73 17.04
N VAL A 371 -8.04 -22.63 17.08
CA VAL A 371 -8.81 -22.58 18.32
C VAL A 371 -9.61 -23.87 18.46
N ARG A 372 -9.90 -24.27 19.70
CA ARG A 372 -10.77 -25.42 19.98
C ARG A 372 -12.21 -24.95 20.17
N VAL A 373 -13.14 -25.58 19.46
CA VAL A 373 -14.59 -25.37 19.63
C VAL A 373 -15.21 -26.72 19.96
N GLY A 374 -15.52 -26.95 21.24
CA GLY A 374 -15.86 -28.29 21.73
C GLY A 374 -14.70 -29.25 21.50
N ASN A 375 -14.93 -30.33 20.75
CA ASN A 375 -13.93 -31.34 20.41
C ASN A 375 -13.25 -31.11 19.05
N GLU A 376 -13.58 -30.02 18.34
CA GLU A 376 -13.06 -29.77 16.99
C GLU A 376 -11.92 -28.75 16.98
N TYR A 377 -10.90 -29.02 16.16
CA TYR A 377 -9.85 -28.06 15.83
C TYR A 377 -10.30 -27.18 14.67
N LYS A 378 -10.41 -25.88 14.92
CA LYS A 378 -10.83 -24.92 13.90
C LYS A 378 -9.68 -23.98 13.54
N PRO A 379 -9.16 -24.05 12.29
CA PRO A 379 -8.21 -23.05 11.82
C PRO A 379 -8.97 -21.73 11.63
N ILE A 380 -8.34 -20.62 12.03
CA ILE A 380 -8.90 -19.29 11.83
C ILE A 380 -8.09 -18.52 10.77
N TYR A 381 -8.62 -17.36 10.34
CA TYR A 381 -7.89 -16.48 9.42
C TYR A 381 -6.54 -16.05 9.99
N ALA A 382 -5.64 -15.55 9.13
CA ALA A 382 -4.36 -14.99 9.57
C ALA A 382 -4.56 -13.94 10.66
N ARG A 383 -3.69 -13.99 11.66
CA ARG A 383 -3.67 -13.05 12.80
C ARG A 383 -2.27 -12.55 13.02
N LEU A 384 -2.13 -11.26 13.27
CA LEU A 384 -0.89 -10.72 13.82
C LEU A 384 -0.82 -11.11 15.28
N ILE A 385 0.32 -11.66 15.70
CA ILE A 385 0.60 -11.91 17.10
C ILE A 385 1.28 -10.65 17.64
N ILE A 386 0.59 -9.96 18.54
CA ILE A 386 1.05 -8.71 19.16
C ILE A 386 1.11 -8.84 20.68
N ARG A 387 1.80 -7.91 21.32
CA ARG A 387 1.80 -7.72 22.78
C ARG A 387 1.83 -6.22 23.09
N HIS A 388 1.29 -5.80 24.23
CA HIS A 388 1.51 -4.44 24.72
C HIS A 388 2.99 -4.18 24.98
N ARG A 389 3.48 -3.00 24.61
CA ARG A 389 4.76 -2.53 25.14
C ARG A 389 4.56 -2.20 26.60
N ARG A 390 5.46 -2.72 27.45
CA ARG A 390 5.49 -2.32 28.86
C ARG A 390 5.73 -0.82 28.92
N CYS A 391 4.82 -0.06 29.53
CA CYS A 391 5.14 1.31 29.94
C CYS A 391 6.39 1.22 30.79
N SER A 392 7.48 1.87 30.37
CA SER A 392 8.60 2.14 31.25
C SER A 392 8.02 2.93 32.42
N ARG A 393 7.86 2.27 33.57
CA ARG A 393 7.56 2.96 34.81
C ARG A 393 8.67 3.97 34.96
N HIS A 394 8.38 5.26 34.73
CA HIS A 394 9.26 6.33 35.15
C HIS A 394 9.60 6.03 36.60
N ALA A 395 10.88 5.80 36.86
CA ALA A 395 11.39 5.64 38.21
C ALA A 395 10.83 6.81 39.01
N LYS A 396 9.96 6.50 39.98
CA LYS A 396 9.50 7.48 40.95
C LYS A 396 10.78 8.08 41.53
N GLY A 397 11.09 9.32 41.14
CA GLY A 397 12.18 10.06 41.72
C GLY A 397 11.99 10.03 43.22
N THR A 398 12.88 9.32 43.91
CA THR A 398 13.06 9.44 45.34
C THR A 398 13.33 10.91 45.62
N LYS A 399 12.33 11.59 46.18
CA LYS A 399 12.59 12.81 46.95
C LYS A 399 13.55 12.43 48.07
N LYS A 400 14.77 12.95 48.02
CA LYS A 400 15.57 13.26 49.19
C LYS A 400 15.92 14.73 49.12
#